data_AF-A0A347UCK5-F1
#
_entry.id   AF-A0A347UCK5-F1
#
_cell.length_a   1.000
_cell.length_b   1.000
_cell.length_c   1.000
_cell.angle_alpha   90.00
_cell.angle_beta   90.00
_cell.angle_gamma   90.00
#
_symmetry.space_group_name_H-M   'P 1'
#
loop_
_entity.id
_entity.type
_entity.pdbx_description
1 polymer ?
#
loop_
_entity_poly.entity_id
_entity_poly.type
_entity_poly.pdbx_seq_one_letter_code
_entity_poly.pdbx_strand_id
1 'polypeptide(L)' 'MNTIDPDLFAKLMSLPDGDRTDLLEFLGATPVGQEQLNTLIGEIENSIMDKRNARVAALN' A
#
# COMPACT_ATOMS: atom_id res chain seq x y z
N MET A 1 -6.81 -21.05 -6.97
CA MET A 1 -5.89 -20.27 -6.12
C MET A 1 -5.28 -19.23 -7.05
N ASN A 2 -5.79 -17.99 -7.01
CA ASN A 2 -5.23 -16.94 -7.85
C ASN A 2 -3.93 -16.50 -7.18
N THR A 3 -2.81 -16.92 -7.76
CA THR A 3 -1.48 -16.50 -7.31
C THR A 3 -1.41 -14.98 -7.42
N ILE A 4 -0.96 -14.31 -6.36
CA ILE A 4 -0.64 -12.88 -6.43
C ILE A 4 0.49 -12.73 -7.44
N ASP A 5 0.37 -11.76 -8.33
CA ASP A 5 1.40 -11.41 -9.29
C ASP A 5 2.70 -11.02 -8.53
N PRO A 6 3.88 -11.54 -8.92
CA PRO A 6 5.13 -11.28 -8.20
C PRO A 6 5.48 -9.80 -8.05
N ASP A 7 5.13 -8.96 -9.03
CA ASP A 7 5.42 -7.53 -8.98
C ASP A 7 4.47 -6.85 -7.98
N LEU A 8 3.21 -7.28 -7.93
CA LEU A 8 2.25 -6.86 -6.90
C LEU A 8 2.71 -7.23 -5.49
N PHE A 9 3.25 -8.44 -5.32
CA PHE A 9 3.85 -8.85 -4.06
C PHE A 9 5.06 -7.97 -3.68
N ALA A 10 5.95 -7.70 -4.63
CA ALA A 10 7.11 -6.85 -4.38
C ALA A 10 6.70 -5.42 -3.97
N LYS A 11 5.70 -4.84 -4.63
CA LYS A 11 5.14 -3.53 -4.27
C LYS A 11 4.57 -3.53 -2.85
N LEU A 12 3.74 -4.52 -2.51
CA LEU A 12 3.19 -4.70 -1.17
C LEU A 12 4.30 -4.76 -0.11
N MET A 13 5.35 -5.52 -0.38
CA MET A 13 6.48 -5.67 0.54
C MET A 13 7.34 -4.40 0.67
N SER A 14 7.31 -3.51 -0.31
CA SER A 14 8.04 -2.23 -0.29
C SER A 14 7.38 -1.14 0.56
N LEU A 15 6.11 -1.33 0.94
CA LEU A 15 5.39 -0.39 1.79
C LEU A 15 6.03 -0.27 3.18
N PRO A 16 5.92 0.90 3.85
CA PRO A 16 6.32 1.07 5.25
C PRO A 16 5.64 0.05 6.16
N ASP A 17 6.33 -0.35 7.23
CA ASP A 17 5.93 -1.49 8.06
C ASP A 17 4.49 -1.39 8.62
N GLY A 18 4.07 -0.19 9.03
CA GLY A 18 2.71 0.08 9.49
C GLY A 18 1.66 -0.11 8.39
N ASP A 19 1.81 0.64 7.28
CA ASP A 19 0.85 0.59 6.17
C ASP A 19 0.79 -0.81 5.53
N ARG A 20 1.92 -1.52 5.47
CA ARG A 20 1.99 -2.91 5.00
C ARG A 20 1.22 -3.86 5.91
N THR A 21 1.37 -3.72 7.24
CA THR A 21 0.70 -4.57 8.22
C THR A 21 -0.81 -4.40 8.15
N ASP A 22 -1.28 -3.16 8.11
CA ASP A 22 -2.71 -2.82 8.00
C ASP A 22 -3.32 -3.41 6.72
N LEU A 23 -2.61 -3.29 5.58
CA LEU A 23 -3.07 -3.84 4.31
C LEU A 23 -3.10 -5.38 4.33
N LEU A 24 -2.10 -6.04 4.90
CA LEU A 24 -2.08 -7.51 5.03
C LEU A 24 -3.21 -8.02 5.94
N GLU A 25 -3.51 -7.33 7.03
CA GLU A 25 -4.65 -7.65 7.90
C GLU A 25 -5.98 -7.52 7.15
N PHE A 26 -6.16 -6.43 6.40
CA PHE A 26 -7.33 -6.23 5.55
C PHE A 26 -7.50 -7.35 4.51
N LEU A 27 -6.42 -7.76 3.84
CA LEU A 27 -6.43 -8.86 2.85
C LEU A 27 -6.71 -10.22 3.49
N GLY A 28 -6.30 -10.43 4.74
CA GLY A 28 -6.64 -11.64 5.50
C GLY A 28 -8.14 -11.75 5.82
N ALA A 29 -8.80 -10.61 6.00
CA ALA A 29 -10.24 -10.54 6.27
C ALA A 29 -11.11 -10.41 5.01
N THR A 30 -10.53 -9.99 3.88
CA THR A 30 -11.27 -9.59 2.68
C THR A 30 -10.68 -10.21 1.42
N PRO A 31 -11.47 -10.94 0.61
CA PRO A 31 -11.03 -11.36 -0.72
C PRO A 31 -10.88 -10.14 -1.63
N VAL A 32 -9.65 -9.89 -2.12
CA VAL A 32 -9.33 -8.77 -3.00
C VAL A 32 -8.70 -9.30 -4.30
N GLY A 33 -9.18 -8.78 -5.43
CA GLY A 33 -8.60 -9.08 -6.75
C GLY A 33 -7.31 -8.32 -7.03
N GLN A 34 -6.52 -8.74 -8.02
CA GLN A 34 -5.22 -8.12 -8.32
C GLN A 34 -5.33 -6.63 -8.68
N GLU A 35 -6.30 -6.24 -9.50
CA GLU A 35 -6.51 -4.83 -9.88
C GLU A 35 -6.83 -3.97 -8.66
N GLN A 36 -7.71 -4.46 -7.78
CA GLN A 36 -8.10 -3.77 -6.57
C GLN A 36 -6.92 -3.65 -5.58
N LEU A 37 -6.09 -4.71 -5.45
CA LEU A 37 -4.87 -4.65 -4.65
C LEU A 37 -3.89 -3.61 -5.19
N ASN A 38 -3.70 -3.56 -6.51
CA ASN A 38 -2.83 -2.56 -7.14
C ASN A 38 -3.31 -1.13 -6.86
N THR A 39 -4.64 -0.89 -6.90
CA THR A 39 -5.23 0.40 -6.54
C THR A 39 -4.98 0.76 -5.08
N LEU A 40 -5.24 -0.15 -4.15
CA LEU A 40 -5.02 0.08 -2.72
C LEU A 40 -3.56 0.44 -2.41
N ILE A 41 -2.61 -0.28 -3.01
CA ILE A 41 -1.18 0.02 -2.86
C ILE A 41 -0.88 1.44 -3.35
N GLY A 42 -1.39 1.82 -4.53
CA GLY A 42 -1.19 3.16 -5.08
C GLY A 42 -1.80 4.27 -4.22
N GLU A 43 -2.96 4.04 -3.60
CA GLU A 43 -3.57 4.99 -2.67
C GLU A 43 -2.72 5.19 -1.41
N ILE A 44 -2.14 4.12 -0.86
CA ILE A 44 -1.23 4.18 0.28
C ILE A 44 0.04 4.96 -0.09
N GLU A 45 0.64 4.67 -1.25
CA GLU A 45 1.84 5.38 -1.74
C GLU A 45 1.59 6.89 -1.88
N ASN A 46 0.44 7.27 -2.45
CA ASN A 46 0.05 8.68 -2.57
C ASN A 46 -0.13 9.34 -1.19
N SER A 47 -0.80 8.66 -0.25
CA SER A 47 -0.98 9.15 1.13
C SER A 47 0.36 9.39 1.84
N ILE A 48 1.33 8.49 1.65
CA ILE A 48 2.68 8.64 2.19
C ILE A 48 3.37 9.88 1.58
N MET A 49 3.27 10.05 0.26
CA MET A 49 3.84 11.21 -0.43
C MET A 49 3.23 12.53 0.07
N ASP A 50 1.91 12.57 0.24
CA ASP A 50 1.20 13.76 0.72
C ASP A 50 1.61 14.11 2.16
N LYS A 51 1.65 13.12 3.06
CA LYS A 51 2.14 13.30 4.44
C LYS A 51 3.58 13.84 4.47
N ARG A 52 4.45 13.33 3.58
CA ARG A 52 5.83 13.80 3.46
C ARG A 52 5.88 15.26 2.98
N ASN A 53 5.12 15.61 1.95
CA ASN A 53 5.09 16.95 1.39
C ASN A 53 4.55 17.98 2.40
N ALA A 54 3.50 17.62 3.13
CA ALA A 54 2.95 18.46 4.20
C ALA A 54 3.98 18.72 5.31
N ARG A 55 4.75 17.69 5.70
CA ARG A 55 5.84 17.85 6.69
C ARG A 55 6.95 18.77 6.20
N VAL A 56 7.33 18.69 4.92
CA VAL A 56 8.34 19.59 4.34
C VAL A 56 7.84 21.02 4.30
N ALA A 57 6.58 21.25 3.92
CA ALA A 57 5.97 22.57 3.89
C ALA A 57 5.92 23.24 5.27
N ALA A 58 5.69 22.47 6.34
CA ALA A 58 5.64 22.98 7.72
C ALA A 58 7.00 23.38 8.32
N LEU A 59 8.11 23.06 7.66
CA LEU A 59 9.48 23.38 8.10
C LEU A 59 10.08 24.60 7.39
N ASN A 60 9.38 25.17 6.41
CA ASN A 60 9.75 26.41 5.70
C ASN A 60 8.91 27.59 6.20
#